data_AF-A0A7S0IRN4-F1
#
_entry.id   AF-A0A7S0IRN4-F1
#
_cell.length_a   1.000
_cell.length_b   1.000
_cell.length_c   1.000
_cell.angle_alpha   90.00
_cell.angle_beta   90.00
_cell.angle_gamma   90.00
#
_symmetry.space_group_name_H-M   'P 1'
#
loop_
_entity.id
_entity.type
_entity.pdbx_description
1 polymer ?
#
loop_
_entity_poly.entity_id
_entity_poly.type
_entity_poly.pdbx_seq_one_letter_code
_entity_poly.pdbx_strand_id
1 'polypeptide(L)'
;GKSTFHRVVVVLHRSFIVVLLPVLGGLLFFFGSLCFWPGASREVESGGALCFLVGSVCYLGAPLIDFWELSFNYANLAEPPPPKVDRPQLLNSSVRYEFLYKAQMLRTQRANALIYAVGGVFFVGGSTLFFPAMEEIIMHGGWLYITGCMLTLLGAVLAALTASELRKTAPSFSYGSSLLHLPFWSDEEATVASCLLYMAGNLIFIAGSVLFFPRILQAGGPVIRLTAVLLFLLGSALFFAGAVLDFLVLARTMSGIKRTRLKGTPGLDQRATMLRSWSDPELRTLAARSGVAEGP
;
A
#
# COMPACT_ATOMS: atom_id res chain seq x y z
N GLY A 1 8.24 -5.19 23.04
CA GLY A 1 7.44 -4.88 21.84
C GLY A 1 8.17 -3.90 20.97
N LYS A 2 8.70 -4.35 19.83
CA LYS A 2 9.48 -3.56 18.85
C LYS A 2 9.26 -4.19 17.46
N SER A 3 8.28 -3.71 16.67
CA SER A 3 8.07 -4.08 15.24
C SER A 3 6.71 -3.61 14.64
N THR A 4 6.07 -2.60 15.18
CA THR A 4 4.75 -2.11 14.72
C THR A 4 4.91 -1.12 13.55
N PHE A 5 5.19 -1.46 12.30
CA PHE A 5 4.61 -2.51 11.46
C PHE A 5 5.61 -2.80 10.33
N HIS A 6 6.58 -3.69 10.58
CA HIS A 6 7.25 -4.34 9.47
C HIS A 6 6.15 -5.03 8.67
N ARG A 7 5.97 -4.67 7.39
CA ARG A 7 4.98 -5.29 6.48
C ARG A 7 4.83 -6.76 6.83
N VAL A 8 3.58 -7.16 7.02
CA VAL A 8 3.14 -8.41 7.61
C VAL A 8 3.48 -9.62 6.70
N VAL A 9 4.54 -9.55 5.90
CA VAL A 9 4.98 -10.56 4.97
C VAL A 9 6.49 -10.67 5.10
N VAL A 10 6.95 -11.71 5.79
CA VAL A 10 8.38 -12.03 5.95
C VAL A 10 9.03 -12.41 4.60
N VAL A 11 8.20 -12.74 3.60
CA VAL A 11 8.61 -13.17 2.27
C VAL A 11 9.04 -11.98 1.41
N LEU A 12 10.35 -11.71 1.46
CA LEU A 12 11.01 -10.57 0.81
C LEU A 12 10.60 -10.32 -0.65
N HIS A 13 10.59 -11.36 -1.49
CA HIS A 13 10.34 -11.18 -2.93
C HIS A 13 8.91 -10.68 -3.21
N ARG A 14 7.92 -11.07 -2.39
CA ARG A 14 6.53 -10.62 -2.54
C ARG A 14 6.39 -9.16 -2.18
N SER A 15 6.97 -8.76 -1.05
CA SER A 15 7.01 -7.35 -0.64
C SER A 15 7.64 -6.45 -1.69
N PHE A 16 8.69 -6.93 -2.37
CA PHE A 16 9.34 -6.20 -3.47
C PHE A 16 8.43 -6.04 -4.69
N ILE A 17 7.73 -7.11 -5.11
CA ILE A 17 6.78 -7.05 -6.23
C ILE A 17 5.65 -6.05 -5.92
N VAL A 18 5.10 -6.10 -4.71
CA VAL A 18 4.00 -5.21 -4.28
C VAL A 18 4.39 -3.74 -4.36
N VAL A 19 5.63 -3.35 -4.03
CA VAL A 19 6.07 -1.94 -4.18
C VAL A 19 6.53 -1.60 -5.58
N LEU A 20 7.07 -2.56 -6.33
CA LEU A 20 7.59 -2.30 -7.67
C LEU A 20 6.46 -2.08 -8.67
N LEU A 21 5.35 -2.82 -8.54
CA LEU A 21 4.21 -2.70 -9.45
C LEU A 21 3.64 -1.26 -9.51
N PRO A 22 3.33 -0.58 -8.39
CA PRO A 22 2.91 0.83 -8.41
C PRO A 22 3.95 1.78 -9.01
N VAL A 23 5.25 1.53 -8.81
CA VAL A 23 6.32 2.36 -9.41
C VAL A 23 6.27 2.26 -10.94
N LEU A 24 6.17 1.04 -11.47
CA LEU A 24 6.02 0.81 -12.91
C LEU A 24 4.70 1.40 -13.43
N GLY A 25 3.60 1.22 -12.69
CA GLY A 25 2.31 1.79 -13.04
C GLY A 25 2.33 3.31 -13.12
N GLY A 26 2.96 3.98 -12.15
CA GLY A 26 3.07 5.44 -12.11
C GLY A 26 3.89 5.99 -13.28
N LEU A 27 4.98 5.31 -13.65
CA LEU A 27 5.76 5.64 -14.85
C LEU A 27 4.92 5.48 -16.13
N LEU A 28 4.19 4.38 -16.25
CA LEU A 28 3.34 4.13 -17.42
C LEU A 28 2.22 5.17 -17.53
N PHE A 29 1.58 5.57 -16.43
CA PHE A 29 0.61 6.66 -16.45
C PHE A 29 1.24 8.00 -16.87
N PHE A 30 2.45 8.29 -16.39
CA PHE A 30 3.16 9.52 -16.74
C PHE A 30 3.45 9.58 -18.25
N PHE A 31 4.06 8.53 -18.81
CA PHE A 31 4.33 8.47 -20.26
C PHE A 31 3.05 8.37 -21.08
N GLY A 32 2.05 7.61 -20.61
CA GLY A 32 0.75 7.50 -21.26
C GLY A 32 0.05 8.86 -21.36
N SER A 33 0.17 9.71 -20.33
CA SER A 33 -0.40 11.07 -20.34
C SER A 33 0.20 11.95 -21.44
N LEU A 34 1.51 11.83 -21.69
CA LEU A 34 2.19 12.57 -22.76
C LEU A 34 1.69 12.19 -24.16
N CYS A 35 1.22 10.95 -24.34
CA CYS A 35 0.68 10.49 -25.62
C CYS A 35 -0.67 11.14 -26.00
N PHE A 36 -1.37 11.76 -25.05
CA PHE A 36 -2.63 12.49 -25.30
C PHE A 36 -2.42 13.98 -25.60
N TRP A 37 -1.17 14.41 -25.84
CA TRP A 37 -0.86 15.80 -26.13
C TRP A 37 -1.67 16.35 -27.32
N PRO A 38 -2.13 17.61 -27.30
CA PRO A 38 -2.84 18.20 -28.43
C PRO A 38 -2.04 18.09 -29.74
N GLY A 39 -2.63 17.46 -30.75
CA GLY A 39 -1.98 17.21 -32.06
C GLY A 39 -1.33 15.83 -32.18
N ALA A 40 -1.37 14.98 -31.16
CA ALA A 40 -0.97 13.59 -31.27
C ALA A 40 -1.80 12.83 -32.32
N SER A 41 -1.17 11.88 -33.01
CA SER A 41 -1.88 10.99 -33.93
C SER A 41 -2.69 9.95 -33.17
N ARG A 42 -3.70 9.35 -33.82
CA ARG A 42 -4.51 8.26 -33.23
C ARG A 42 -3.68 7.05 -32.77
N GLU A 43 -2.57 6.78 -33.46
CA GLU A 43 -1.64 5.70 -33.08
C GLU A 43 -0.93 6.02 -31.76
N VAL A 44 -0.47 7.26 -31.60
CA VAL A 44 0.17 7.73 -30.35
C VAL A 44 -0.86 7.72 -29.21
N GLU A 45 -2.08 8.21 -29.44
CA GLU A 45 -3.17 8.15 -28.44
C GLU A 45 -3.48 6.70 -28.02
N SER A 46 -3.48 5.75 -28.96
CA SER A 46 -3.67 4.33 -28.67
C SER A 46 -2.52 3.75 -27.83
N GLY A 47 -1.28 4.16 -28.11
CA GLY A 47 -0.13 3.86 -27.26
C GLY A 47 -0.29 4.42 -25.85
N GLY A 48 -0.81 5.64 -25.73
CA GLY A 48 -1.19 6.25 -24.45
C GLY A 48 -2.21 5.42 -23.68
N ALA A 49 -3.31 5.05 -24.33
CA ALA A 49 -4.35 4.21 -23.74
C ALA A 49 -3.82 2.84 -23.27
N LEU A 50 -2.91 2.23 -24.05
CA LEU A 50 -2.24 0.98 -23.66
C LEU A 50 -1.35 1.18 -22.42
N CYS A 51 -0.56 2.26 -22.36
CA CYS A 51 0.22 2.59 -21.18
C CYS A 51 -0.66 2.74 -19.93
N PHE A 52 -1.81 3.42 -20.05
CA PHE A 52 -2.79 3.50 -18.97
C PHE A 52 -3.35 2.13 -18.59
N LEU A 53 -3.71 1.29 -19.56
CA LEU A 53 -4.24 -0.04 -19.27
C LEU A 53 -3.22 -0.90 -18.51
N VAL A 54 -1.98 -0.98 -18.99
CA VAL A 54 -0.92 -1.75 -18.32
C VAL A 54 -0.60 -1.15 -16.94
N GLY A 55 -0.55 0.18 -16.84
CA GLY A 55 -0.33 0.86 -15.56
C GLY A 55 -1.43 0.56 -14.54
N SER A 56 -2.69 0.56 -14.96
CA SER A 56 -3.85 0.19 -14.14
C SER A 56 -3.78 -1.28 -13.70
N VAL A 57 -3.35 -2.20 -14.55
CA VAL A 57 -3.13 -3.60 -14.17
C VAL A 57 -2.02 -3.72 -13.13
N CYS A 58 -0.93 -2.95 -13.23
CA CYS A 58 0.10 -2.92 -12.20
C CYS A 58 -0.45 -2.42 -10.85
N TYR A 59 -1.22 -1.33 -10.86
CA TYR A 59 -1.88 -0.81 -9.64
C TYR A 59 -2.96 -1.73 -9.08
N LEU A 60 -3.57 -2.59 -9.88
CA LEU A 60 -4.50 -3.63 -9.42
C LEU A 60 -3.77 -4.83 -8.82
N GLY A 61 -2.63 -5.24 -9.41
CA GLY A 61 -1.88 -6.40 -8.98
C GLY A 61 -1.37 -6.29 -7.54
N ALA A 62 -0.83 -5.14 -7.15
CA ALA A 62 -0.30 -4.91 -5.80
C ALA A 62 -1.34 -5.13 -4.67
N PRO A 63 -2.52 -4.48 -4.66
CA PRO A 63 -3.53 -4.68 -3.63
C PRO A 63 -4.16 -6.08 -3.66
N LEU A 64 -4.24 -6.75 -4.82
CA LEU A 64 -4.68 -8.15 -4.87
C LEU A 64 -3.69 -9.09 -4.18
N ILE A 65 -2.39 -8.91 -4.40
CA ILE A 65 -1.34 -9.66 -3.71
C ILE A 65 -1.39 -9.38 -2.20
N ASP A 66 -1.49 -8.10 -1.80
CA ASP A 66 -1.60 -7.73 -0.38
C ASP A 66 -2.85 -8.33 0.27
N PHE A 67 -4.01 -8.26 -0.39
CA PHE A 67 -5.24 -8.84 0.13
C PHE A 67 -5.14 -10.36 0.27
N TRP A 68 -4.54 -11.04 -0.71
CA TRP A 68 -4.31 -12.48 -0.67
C TRP A 68 -3.40 -12.88 0.49
N GLU A 69 -2.26 -12.20 0.65
CA GLU A 69 -1.32 -12.44 1.75
C GLU A 69 -2.00 -12.24 3.10
N LEU A 70 -2.70 -11.13 3.27
CA LEU A 70 -3.36 -10.81 4.53
C LEU A 70 -4.51 -11.78 4.85
N SER A 71 -5.17 -12.37 3.84
CA SER A 71 -6.37 -13.19 4.05
C SER A 71 -6.06 -14.68 4.21
N PHE A 72 -5.09 -15.20 3.46
CA PHE A 72 -4.85 -16.63 3.33
C PHE A 72 -3.49 -17.09 3.84
N ASN A 73 -2.52 -16.19 4.00
CA ASN A 73 -1.14 -16.57 4.32
C ASN A 73 -0.68 -16.09 5.70
N TYR A 74 -1.40 -16.50 6.74
CA TYR A 74 -1.11 -16.10 8.12
C TYR A 74 0.30 -16.46 8.60
N ALA A 75 0.91 -17.50 8.03
CA ALA A 75 2.27 -17.93 8.36
C ALA A 75 3.33 -16.93 7.88
N ASN A 76 3.01 -16.11 6.87
CA ASN A 76 3.88 -15.05 6.39
C ASN A 76 3.84 -13.81 7.27
N LEU A 77 2.90 -13.73 8.22
CA LEU A 77 2.78 -12.59 9.11
C LEU A 77 3.99 -12.49 10.03
N ALA A 78 4.61 -11.31 10.09
CA ALA A 78 5.74 -11.04 10.98
C ALA A 78 5.38 -11.32 12.45
N GLU A 79 4.11 -11.14 12.81
CA GLU A 79 3.51 -11.62 14.05
C GLU A 79 2.28 -12.46 13.68
N PRO A 80 2.19 -13.72 14.13
CA PRO A 80 1.02 -14.55 13.86
C PRO A 80 -0.24 -13.89 14.43
N PRO A 81 -1.43 -14.15 13.82
CA PRO A 81 -2.67 -13.70 14.42
C PRO A 81 -2.74 -14.28 15.83
N PRO A 82 -3.16 -13.47 16.80
CA PRO A 82 -3.03 -13.90 18.17
C PRO A 82 -4.03 -15.06 18.43
N PRO A 83 -3.65 -16.05 19.25
CA PRO A 83 -4.41 -17.29 19.39
C PRO A 83 -5.83 -17.01 19.89
N LYS A 84 -6.81 -17.83 19.48
CA LYS A 84 -8.12 -17.80 20.11
C LYS A 84 -7.93 -18.14 21.59
N VAL A 85 -8.22 -17.20 22.47
CA VAL A 85 -8.12 -17.38 23.92
C VAL A 85 -9.49 -17.79 24.41
N ASP A 86 -9.63 -19.05 24.85
CA ASP A 86 -10.91 -19.58 25.34
C ASP A 86 -11.39 -18.89 26.63
N ARG A 87 -10.48 -18.24 27.38
CA ARG A 87 -10.77 -17.49 28.61
C ARG A 87 -10.11 -16.10 28.61
N PRO A 88 -10.66 -15.11 27.89
CA PRO A 88 -10.07 -13.77 27.77
C PRO A 88 -10.06 -12.97 29.08
N GLN A 89 -10.72 -13.46 30.14
CA GLN A 89 -10.79 -12.84 31.46
C GLN A 89 -9.50 -12.99 32.27
N LEU A 90 -8.63 -13.95 31.94
CA LEU A 90 -7.39 -14.23 32.68
C LEU A 90 -6.17 -13.44 32.17
N LEU A 91 -6.34 -12.67 31.08
CA LEU A 91 -5.27 -11.83 30.55
C LEU A 91 -5.25 -10.49 31.28
N ASN A 92 -4.04 -10.03 31.63
CA ASN A 92 -3.81 -8.65 32.05
C ASN A 92 -4.44 -7.69 31.02
N SER A 93 -5.10 -6.64 31.50
CA SER A 93 -5.82 -5.66 30.66
C SER A 93 -4.92 -5.12 29.55
N SER A 94 -3.65 -4.84 29.83
CA SER A 94 -2.66 -4.35 28.86
C SER A 94 -2.44 -5.31 27.67
N VAL A 95 -2.26 -6.60 27.95
CA VAL A 95 -2.05 -7.65 26.93
C VAL A 95 -3.32 -7.82 26.08
N ARG A 96 -4.50 -7.72 26.71
CA ARG A 96 -5.78 -7.77 26.00
C ARG A 96 -5.96 -6.56 25.06
N TYR A 97 -5.57 -5.36 25.48
CA TYR A 97 -5.62 -4.17 24.62
C TYR A 97 -4.68 -4.31 23.41
N GLU A 98 -3.45 -4.77 23.61
CA GLU A 98 -2.49 -4.98 22.53
C GLU A 98 -3.03 -5.98 21.50
N PHE A 99 -3.63 -7.09 21.97
CA PHE A 99 -4.28 -8.09 21.11
C PHE A 99 -5.37 -7.48 20.23
N LEU A 100 -6.31 -6.76 20.86
CA LEU A 100 -7.47 -6.20 20.17
C LEU A 100 -7.03 -5.14 19.16
N TYR A 101 -6.05 -4.32 19.52
CA TYR A 101 -5.47 -3.31 18.64
C TYR A 101 -4.82 -3.93 17.39
N LYS A 102 -3.99 -4.95 17.56
CA LYS A 102 -3.35 -5.66 16.42
C LYS A 102 -4.37 -6.32 15.50
N ALA A 103 -5.37 -6.99 16.08
CA ALA A 103 -6.44 -7.60 15.31
C ALA A 103 -7.23 -6.55 14.50
N GLN A 104 -7.50 -5.38 15.10
CA GLN A 104 -8.17 -4.28 14.42
C GLN A 104 -7.32 -3.72 13.27
N MET A 105 -6.02 -3.51 13.49
CA MET A 105 -5.10 -3.03 12.44
C MET A 105 -5.04 -3.97 11.24
N LEU A 106 -4.97 -5.30 11.46
CA LEU A 106 -5.01 -6.28 10.37
C LEU A 106 -6.32 -6.23 9.58
N ARG A 107 -7.46 -6.03 10.27
CA ARG A 107 -8.76 -5.87 9.60
C ARG A 107 -8.79 -4.60 8.75
N THR A 108 -8.30 -3.48 9.28
CA THR A 108 -8.21 -2.22 8.54
C THR A 108 -7.32 -2.36 7.31
N GLN A 109 -6.16 -3.03 7.42
CA GLN A 109 -5.27 -3.28 6.28
C GLN A 109 -5.93 -4.13 5.19
N ARG A 110 -6.68 -5.19 5.56
CA ARG A 110 -7.44 -6.00 4.61
C ARG A 110 -8.53 -5.20 3.91
N ALA A 111 -9.30 -4.43 4.67
CA ALA A 111 -10.32 -3.56 4.11
C ALA A 111 -9.71 -2.56 3.13
N ASN A 112 -8.57 -1.97 3.49
CA ASN A 112 -7.84 -1.04 2.63
C ASN A 112 -7.35 -1.70 1.32
N ALA A 113 -6.73 -2.89 1.41
CA ALA A 113 -6.30 -3.65 0.24
C ALA A 113 -7.48 -4.00 -0.67
N LEU A 114 -8.63 -4.38 -0.10
CA LEU A 114 -9.85 -4.65 -0.86
C LEU A 114 -10.38 -3.38 -1.56
N ILE A 115 -10.41 -2.23 -0.87
CA ILE A 115 -10.84 -0.95 -1.46
C ILE A 115 -9.96 -0.59 -2.66
N TYR A 116 -8.63 -0.69 -2.52
CA TYR A 116 -7.71 -0.45 -3.63
C TYR A 116 -7.87 -1.46 -4.77
N ALA A 117 -8.09 -2.75 -4.47
CA ALA A 117 -8.32 -3.75 -5.50
C ALA A 117 -9.59 -3.44 -6.31
N VAL A 118 -10.69 -3.09 -5.64
CA VAL A 118 -11.93 -2.67 -6.32
C VAL A 118 -11.68 -1.40 -7.14
N GLY A 119 -10.99 -0.40 -6.57
CA GLY A 119 -10.58 0.81 -7.32
C GLY A 119 -9.74 0.48 -8.57
N GLY A 120 -8.81 -0.47 -8.46
CA GLY A 120 -8.00 -0.96 -9.58
C GLY A 120 -8.82 -1.60 -10.69
N VAL A 121 -9.88 -2.35 -10.35
CA VAL A 121 -10.81 -2.90 -11.36
C VAL A 121 -11.49 -1.78 -12.15
N PHE A 122 -11.96 -0.73 -11.45
CA PHE A 122 -12.53 0.45 -12.11
C PHE A 122 -11.51 1.17 -13.00
N PHE A 123 -10.25 1.29 -12.58
CA PHE A 123 -9.20 1.86 -13.41
C PHE A 123 -8.90 1.03 -14.66
N VAL A 124 -8.80 -0.30 -14.55
CA VAL A 124 -8.61 -1.18 -15.71
C VAL A 124 -9.77 -1.04 -16.70
N GLY A 125 -11.01 -1.05 -16.20
CA GLY A 125 -12.20 -0.82 -17.02
C GLY A 125 -12.19 0.55 -17.70
N GLY A 126 -11.92 1.61 -16.94
CA GLY A 126 -11.83 2.99 -17.44
C GLY A 126 -10.74 3.16 -18.50
N SER A 127 -9.52 2.67 -18.25
CA SER A 127 -8.39 2.73 -19.18
C SER A 127 -8.65 1.97 -20.48
N THR A 128 -9.39 0.86 -20.42
CA THR A 128 -9.80 0.12 -21.64
C THR A 128 -10.70 0.96 -22.54
N LEU A 129 -11.53 1.83 -21.96
CA LEU A 129 -12.44 2.71 -22.69
C LEU A 129 -11.78 4.01 -23.19
N PHE A 130 -10.50 4.25 -22.88
CA PHE A 130 -9.73 5.38 -23.40
C PHE A 130 -9.08 5.10 -24.76
N PHE A 131 -9.21 3.89 -25.31
CA PHE A 131 -8.76 3.62 -26.67
C PHE A 131 -9.55 4.45 -27.67
N PRO A 132 -8.92 5.05 -28.70
CA PRO A 132 -9.62 5.83 -29.72
C PRO A 132 -10.73 5.04 -30.44
N ALA A 133 -10.60 3.72 -30.55
CA ALA A 133 -11.64 2.85 -31.10
C ALA A 133 -12.94 2.81 -30.28
N MET A 134 -12.92 3.25 -29.02
CA MET A 134 -14.04 3.26 -28.07
C MET A 134 -14.58 4.68 -27.81
N GLU A 135 -14.31 5.65 -28.70
CA GLU A 135 -14.68 7.07 -28.54
C GLU A 135 -16.17 7.28 -28.23
N GLU A 136 -17.06 6.44 -28.79
CA GLU A 136 -18.50 6.51 -28.57
C GLU A 136 -18.93 6.28 -27.11
N ILE A 137 -18.15 5.48 -26.36
CA ILE A 137 -18.43 5.12 -24.97
C ILE A 137 -17.43 5.73 -23.98
N ILE A 138 -16.63 6.71 -24.42
CA ILE A 138 -15.59 7.35 -23.60
C ILE A 138 -16.13 7.98 -22.31
N MET A 139 -17.40 8.43 -22.31
CA MET A 139 -18.06 8.95 -21.11
C MET A 139 -18.14 7.90 -20.00
N HIS A 140 -18.42 6.63 -20.33
CA HIS A 140 -18.43 5.54 -19.36
C HIS A 140 -17.01 5.30 -18.83
N GLY A 141 -16.01 5.39 -19.69
CA GLY A 141 -14.59 5.32 -19.30
C GLY A 141 -14.22 6.38 -18.27
N GLY A 142 -14.61 7.63 -18.53
CA GLY A 142 -14.41 8.75 -17.61
C GLY A 142 -15.08 8.53 -16.24
N TRP A 143 -16.34 8.05 -16.22
CA TRP A 143 -17.02 7.74 -14.96
C TRP A 143 -16.38 6.60 -14.19
N LEU A 144 -16.01 5.50 -14.86
CA LEU A 144 -15.28 4.40 -14.21
C LEU A 144 -13.96 4.90 -13.61
N TYR A 145 -13.22 5.74 -14.34
CA TYR A 145 -11.96 6.30 -13.87
C TYR A 145 -12.16 7.21 -12.64
N ILE A 146 -13.20 8.06 -12.64
CA ILE A 146 -13.58 8.89 -11.48
C ILE A 146 -13.95 8.01 -10.27
N THR A 147 -14.77 6.96 -10.46
CA THR A 147 -15.13 6.02 -9.39
C THR A 147 -13.89 5.32 -8.82
N GLY A 148 -12.97 4.88 -9.68
CA GLY A 148 -11.68 4.32 -9.28
C GLY A 148 -10.85 5.30 -8.43
N CYS A 149 -10.81 6.58 -8.83
CA CYS A 149 -10.14 7.63 -8.07
C CYS A 149 -10.78 7.85 -6.69
N MET A 150 -12.11 7.86 -6.60
CA MET A 150 -12.81 8.05 -5.32
C MET A 150 -12.55 6.91 -4.33
N LEU A 151 -12.55 5.66 -4.81
CA LEU A 151 -12.23 4.50 -3.99
C LEU A 151 -10.75 4.52 -3.55
N THR A 152 -9.85 4.86 -4.45
CA THR A 152 -8.41 4.97 -4.17
C THR A 152 -8.13 6.11 -3.19
N LEU A 153 -8.87 7.23 -3.30
CA LEU A 153 -8.82 8.34 -2.35
C LEU A 153 -9.28 7.90 -0.95
N LEU A 154 -10.39 7.16 -0.85
CA LEU A 154 -10.84 6.59 0.41
C LEU A 154 -9.79 5.64 1.02
N GLY A 155 -9.20 4.77 0.20
CA GLY A 155 -8.11 3.90 0.63
C GLY A 155 -6.90 4.69 1.13
N ALA A 156 -6.52 5.76 0.44
CA ALA A 156 -5.40 6.61 0.84
C ALA A 156 -5.65 7.35 2.17
N VAL A 157 -6.89 7.80 2.41
CA VAL A 157 -7.30 8.38 3.70
C VAL A 157 -7.19 7.34 4.81
N LEU A 158 -7.73 6.13 4.61
CA LEU A 158 -7.65 5.05 5.59
C LEU A 158 -6.20 4.64 5.88
N ALA A 159 -5.35 4.59 4.85
CA ALA A 159 -3.93 4.32 4.96
C ALA A 159 -3.20 5.41 5.77
N ALA A 160 -3.46 6.70 5.47
CA ALA A 160 -2.87 7.83 6.17
C ALA A 160 -3.26 7.85 7.66
N LEU A 161 -4.54 7.62 7.97
CA LEU A 161 -5.03 7.53 9.34
C LEU A 161 -4.37 6.36 10.08
N THR A 162 -4.30 5.19 9.44
CA THR A 162 -3.61 4.02 10.00
C THR A 162 -2.15 4.35 10.29
N ALA A 163 -1.40 4.86 9.32
CA ALA A 163 0.00 5.25 9.49
C ALA A 163 0.20 6.30 10.59
N SER A 164 -0.72 7.26 10.72
CA SER A 164 -0.70 8.29 11.76
C SER A 164 -0.91 7.71 13.16
N GLU A 165 -1.78 6.72 13.32
CA GLU A 165 -1.94 6.01 14.60
C GLU A 165 -0.72 5.15 14.93
N LEU A 166 -0.10 4.53 13.92
CA LEU A 166 1.13 3.76 14.11
C LEU A 166 2.27 4.65 14.59
N ARG A 167 2.39 5.86 14.06
CA ARG A 167 3.39 6.84 14.49
C ARG A 167 3.34 7.12 15.99
N LYS A 168 2.15 7.13 16.62
CA LYS A 168 2.01 7.37 18.07
C LYS A 168 2.55 6.24 18.93
N THR A 169 2.59 5.02 18.40
CA THR A 169 3.02 3.81 19.12
C THR A 169 4.41 3.33 18.71
N ALA A 170 4.93 3.83 17.59
CA ALA A 170 6.26 3.52 17.11
C ALA A 170 7.32 4.07 18.07
N PRO A 171 8.21 3.22 18.63
CA PRO A 171 9.34 3.73 19.39
C PRO A 171 10.22 4.56 18.46
N SER A 172 10.61 5.77 18.89
CA SER A 172 11.52 6.65 18.14
C SER A 172 12.92 6.01 18.03
N PHE A 173 13.07 5.05 17.13
CA PHE A 173 14.36 4.46 16.82
C PHE A 173 15.09 5.38 15.86
N SER A 174 16.05 6.15 16.39
CA SER A 174 17.02 6.87 15.57
C SER A 174 17.91 5.85 14.86
N TYR A 175 17.61 5.55 13.59
CA TYR A 175 18.39 4.61 12.79
C TYR A 175 19.77 5.22 12.51
N GLY A 176 20.78 4.75 13.22
CA GLY A 176 22.18 5.15 12.99
C GLY A 176 22.61 4.91 11.54
N SER A 177 23.06 5.98 10.88
CA SER A 177 23.81 6.02 9.61
C SER A 177 23.58 4.82 8.67
N SER A 178 22.42 4.77 8.03
CA SER A 178 22.22 3.95 6.82
C SER A 178 22.51 4.78 5.57
N LEU A 179 23.06 4.15 4.54
CA LEU A 179 23.53 4.78 3.28
C LEU A 179 22.38 5.37 2.44
N LEU A 180 21.14 4.95 2.72
CA LEU A 180 19.87 5.45 2.18
C LEU A 180 19.14 6.29 3.25
N HIS A 181 19.85 7.23 3.88
CA HIS A 181 19.23 8.17 4.81
C HIS A 181 18.34 9.13 4.00
N LEU A 182 17.02 8.92 4.04
CA LEU A 182 16.07 10.02 3.94
C LEU A 182 16.25 10.80 5.25
N PRO A 183 17.07 11.88 5.28
CA PRO A 183 17.66 12.37 6.53
C PRO A 183 16.63 12.93 7.52
N PHE A 184 15.39 13.07 7.07
CA PHE A 184 14.38 13.87 7.74
C PHE A 184 13.15 13.07 8.18
N TRP A 185 12.89 11.87 7.64
CA TRP A 185 11.57 11.22 7.80
C TRP A 185 11.63 9.82 8.43
N SER A 186 10.75 9.57 9.40
CA SER A 186 10.44 8.23 9.90
C SER A 186 9.75 7.37 8.83
N ASP A 187 9.65 6.04 9.01
CA ASP A 187 8.97 5.17 8.04
C ASP A 187 7.47 5.52 7.97
N GLU A 188 6.89 5.86 9.11
CA GLU A 188 5.50 6.30 9.24
C GLU A 188 5.28 7.67 8.61
N GLU A 189 6.19 8.63 8.80
CA GLU A 189 6.11 9.95 8.16
C GLU A 189 6.21 9.85 6.64
N ALA A 190 7.12 9.02 6.12
CA ALA A 190 7.22 8.76 4.69
C ALA A 190 5.96 8.07 4.13
N THR A 191 5.35 7.15 4.90
CA THR A 191 4.09 6.50 4.51
C THR A 191 2.92 7.48 4.53
N VAL A 192 2.83 8.37 5.52
CA VAL A 192 1.81 9.44 5.53
C VAL A 192 2.01 10.35 4.33
N ALA A 193 3.25 10.74 4.03
CA ALA A 193 3.56 11.57 2.87
C ALA A 193 3.19 10.89 1.55
N SER A 194 3.48 9.59 1.37
CA SER A 194 3.05 8.85 0.17
C SER A 194 1.53 8.82 0.04
N CYS A 195 0.80 8.59 1.14
CA CYS A 195 -0.66 8.64 1.16
C CYS A 195 -1.19 10.02 0.73
N LEU A 196 -0.60 11.11 1.22
CA LEU A 196 -0.99 12.48 0.84
C LEU A 196 -0.74 12.75 -0.65
N LEU A 197 0.36 12.24 -1.21
CA LEU A 197 0.63 12.33 -2.65
C LEU A 197 -0.42 11.58 -3.47
N TYR A 198 -0.81 10.37 -3.04
CA TYR A 198 -1.90 9.64 -3.69
C TYR A 198 -3.24 10.38 -3.58
N MET A 199 -3.56 10.96 -2.41
CA MET A 199 -4.78 11.75 -2.23
C MET A 199 -4.81 12.94 -3.20
N ALA A 200 -3.73 13.73 -3.25
CA ALA A 200 -3.62 14.86 -4.15
C ALA A 200 -3.70 14.44 -5.63
N GLY A 201 -2.99 13.36 -6.00
CA GLY A 201 -3.03 12.79 -7.33
C GLY A 201 -4.44 12.36 -7.75
N ASN A 202 -5.20 11.71 -6.86
CA ASN A 202 -6.58 11.29 -7.15
C ASN A 202 -7.49 12.48 -7.39
N LEU A 203 -7.39 13.53 -6.57
CA LEU A 203 -8.18 14.76 -6.76
C LEU A 203 -7.88 15.44 -8.10
N ILE A 204 -6.60 15.49 -8.47
CA ILE A 204 -6.15 16.02 -9.76
C ILE A 204 -6.66 15.16 -10.92
N PHE A 205 -6.61 13.83 -10.81
CA PHE A 205 -7.16 12.92 -11.81
C PHE A 205 -8.67 13.06 -11.98
N ILE A 206 -9.41 13.25 -10.89
CA ILE A 206 -10.86 13.51 -10.95
C ILE A 206 -11.13 14.79 -11.75
N ALA A 207 -10.43 15.88 -11.41
CA ALA A 207 -10.56 17.14 -12.14
C ALA A 207 -10.21 16.98 -13.63
N GLY A 208 -9.09 16.32 -13.94
CA GLY A 208 -8.69 16.04 -15.32
C GLY A 208 -9.71 15.19 -16.07
N SER A 209 -10.27 14.17 -15.42
CA SER A 209 -11.26 13.25 -16.03
C SER A 209 -12.54 13.97 -16.41
N VAL A 210 -12.99 14.92 -15.58
CA VAL A 210 -14.14 15.77 -15.88
C VAL A 210 -13.86 16.62 -17.13
N LEU A 211 -12.66 17.19 -17.25
CA LEU A 211 -12.30 18.00 -18.44
C LEU A 211 -12.23 17.18 -19.73
N PHE A 212 -12.01 15.87 -19.64
CA PHE A 212 -12.04 14.96 -20.79
C PHE A 212 -13.47 14.58 -21.25
N PHE A 213 -14.52 15.03 -20.57
CA PHE A 213 -15.88 14.75 -21.02
C PHE A 213 -16.17 15.43 -22.37
N PRO A 214 -16.76 14.73 -23.36
CA PRO A 214 -16.92 15.24 -24.72
C PRO A 214 -17.55 16.63 -24.81
N ARG A 215 -18.59 16.91 -24.01
CA ARG A 215 -19.25 18.22 -23.99
C ARG A 215 -18.34 19.35 -23.51
N ILE A 216 -17.52 19.09 -22.48
CA ILE A 216 -16.59 20.07 -21.90
C ILE A 216 -15.42 20.28 -22.86
N LEU A 217 -14.89 19.18 -23.42
CA LEU A 217 -13.79 19.21 -24.37
C LEU A 217 -14.16 19.96 -25.66
N GLN A 218 -15.36 19.73 -26.20
CA GLN A 218 -15.88 20.43 -27.37
C GLN A 218 -16.09 21.93 -27.11
N ALA A 219 -16.64 22.29 -25.94
CA ALA A 219 -16.85 23.69 -25.58
C ALA A 219 -15.55 24.47 -25.35
N GLY A 220 -14.53 23.81 -24.79
CA GLY A 220 -13.26 24.43 -24.42
C GLY A 220 -12.14 24.35 -25.45
N GLY A 221 -12.33 23.54 -26.50
CA GLY A 221 -11.38 23.38 -27.58
C GLY A 221 -9.97 22.91 -27.13
N PRO A 222 -8.91 23.35 -27.82
CA PRO A 222 -7.54 22.90 -27.55
C PRO A 222 -7.02 23.23 -26.14
N VAL A 223 -7.47 24.35 -25.54
CA VAL A 223 -6.99 24.81 -24.22
C VAL A 223 -7.47 23.90 -23.10
N ILE A 224 -8.74 23.49 -23.13
CA ILE A 224 -9.27 22.54 -22.14
C ILE A 224 -8.65 21.17 -22.33
N ARG A 225 -8.41 20.72 -23.57
CA ARG A 225 -7.68 19.48 -23.84
C ARG A 225 -6.27 19.50 -23.22
N LEU A 226 -5.50 20.58 -23.46
CA LEU A 226 -4.17 20.74 -22.87
C LEU A 226 -4.23 20.73 -21.34
N THR A 227 -5.19 21.46 -20.75
CA THR A 227 -5.39 21.49 -19.30
C THR A 227 -5.66 20.10 -18.74
N ALA A 228 -6.54 19.33 -19.39
CA ALA A 228 -6.85 17.97 -18.97
C ALA A 228 -5.61 17.06 -19.00
N VAL A 229 -4.80 17.14 -20.07
CA VAL A 229 -3.53 16.40 -20.20
C VAL A 229 -2.54 16.79 -19.09
N LEU A 230 -2.39 18.10 -18.82
CA LEU A 230 -1.48 18.57 -17.77
C LEU A 230 -1.92 18.11 -16.37
N LEU A 231 -3.22 18.07 -16.10
CA LEU A 231 -3.74 17.50 -14.85
C LEU A 231 -3.41 16.00 -14.75
N PHE A 232 -3.62 15.22 -15.81
CA PHE A 232 -3.24 13.81 -15.81
C PHE A 232 -1.73 13.59 -15.65
N LEU A 233 -0.90 14.43 -16.28
CA LEU A 233 0.55 14.37 -16.13
C LEU A 233 0.98 14.66 -14.68
N LEU A 234 0.43 15.71 -14.07
CA LEU A 234 0.69 16.08 -12.68
C LEU A 234 0.20 14.99 -11.71
N GLY A 235 -1.02 14.48 -11.90
CA GLY A 235 -1.58 13.38 -11.10
C GLY A 235 -0.70 12.14 -11.17
N SER A 236 -0.23 11.77 -12.36
CA SER A 236 0.68 10.63 -12.57
C SER A 236 2.03 10.84 -11.89
N ALA A 237 2.59 12.04 -11.94
CA ALA A 237 3.84 12.38 -11.27
C ALA A 237 3.72 12.24 -9.74
N LEU A 238 2.61 12.69 -9.15
CA LEU A 238 2.35 12.52 -7.71
C LEU A 238 2.19 11.05 -7.32
N PHE A 239 1.46 10.26 -8.11
CA PHE A 239 1.33 8.82 -7.90
C PHE A 239 2.67 8.10 -8.00
N PHE A 240 3.50 8.44 -8.99
CA PHE A 240 4.84 7.89 -9.13
C PHE A 240 5.73 8.27 -7.93
N ALA A 241 5.71 9.52 -7.50
CA ALA A 241 6.46 9.97 -6.33
C ALA A 241 6.01 9.24 -5.04
N GLY A 242 4.70 9.07 -4.84
CA GLY A 242 4.16 8.27 -3.74
C GLY A 242 4.66 6.82 -3.77
N ALA A 243 4.65 6.18 -4.94
CA ALA A 243 5.13 4.82 -5.11
C ALA A 243 6.64 4.68 -4.86
N VAL A 244 7.43 5.68 -5.27
CA VAL A 244 8.87 5.73 -4.98
C VAL A 244 9.11 5.86 -3.47
N LEU A 245 8.35 6.69 -2.75
CA LEU A 245 8.46 6.77 -1.29
C LEU A 245 8.16 5.42 -0.62
N ASP A 246 7.09 4.73 -1.02
CA ASP A 246 6.75 3.41 -0.49
C ASP A 246 7.86 2.38 -0.77
N PHE A 247 8.46 2.44 -1.96
CA PHE A 247 9.61 1.61 -2.32
C PHE A 247 10.84 1.91 -1.45
N LEU A 248 11.16 3.19 -1.22
CA LEU A 248 12.29 3.62 -0.39
C LEU A 248 12.11 3.21 1.06
N VAL A 249 10.90 3.33 1.62
CA VAL A 249 10.55 2.81 2.95
C VAL A 249 10.87 1.33 3.01
N LEU A 250 10.37 0.52 2.06
CA LEU A 250 10.67 -0.92 2.04
C LEU A 250 12.18 -1.19 1.92
N ALA A 251 12.90 -0.50 1.03
CA ALA A 251 14.33 -0.68 0.83
C ALA A 251 15.14 -0.39 2.11
N ARG A 252 14.75 0.66 2.85
CA ARG A 252 15.34 1.01 4.16
C ARG A 252 15.06 -0.09 5.19
N THR A 253 13.81 -0.50 5.31
CA THR A 253 13.36 -1.59 6.17
C THR A 253 14.17 -2.88 5.92
N MET A 254 14.41 -3.22 4.66
CA MET A 254 15.19 -4.40 4.27
C MET A 254 16.68 -4.30 4.60
N SER A 255 17.26 -3.12 4.42
CA SER A 255 18.66 -2.86 4.77
C SER A 255 18.89 -3.00 6.27
N GLY A 256 17.92 -2.56 7.07
CA GLY A 256 17.90 -2.72 8.53
C GLY A 256 17.90 -4.17 8.99
N ILE A 257 17.06 -5.02 8.38
CA ILE A 257 17.03 -6.46 8.68
C ILE A 257 18.37 -7.12 8.36
N LYS A 258 18.93 -6.85 7.18
CA LYS A 258 20.23 -7.43 6.76
C LYS A 258 21.34 -7.07 7.74
N ARG A 259 21.42 -5.81 8.15
CA ARG A 259 22.42 -5.34 9.13
C ARG A 259 22.26 -6.01 10.49
N THR A 260 21.02 -6.21 10.95
CA THR A 260 20.74 -6.87 12.24
C THR A 260 21.14 -8.36 12.22
N ARG A 261 20.93 -9.05 11.08
CA ARG A 261 21.39 -10.44 10.90
C ARG A 261 22.91 -10.56 10.87
N LEU A 262 23.60 -9.65 10.16
CA LEU A 262 25.06 -9.67 10.05
C LEU A 262 25.78 -9.41 11.37
N LYS A 263 25.18 -8.61 12.27
CA LYS A 263 25.76 -8.34 13.59
C LYS A 263 25.66 -9.53 14.57
N GLY A 264 25.08 -10.67 14.17
CA GLY A 264 25.02 -11.88 14.99
C GLY A 264 24.32 -11.67 16.34
N THR A 265 23.46 -10.66 16.45
CA THR A 265 22.84 -10.26 17.73
C THR A 265 22.01 -11.44 18.26
N PRO A 266 22.40 -12.09 19.39
CA PRO A 266 21.81 -13.38 19.84
C PRO A 266 20.32 -13.35 20.17
N GLY A 267 19.71 -12.16 20.27
CA GLY A 267 18.34 -11.97 20.72
C GLY A 267 17.25 -12.39 19.72
N LEU A 268 17.53 -12.41 18.42
CA LEU A 268 16.54 -12.86 17.42
C LEU A 268 16.38 -14.39 17.43
N ASP A 269 17.49 -15.12 17.60
CA ASP A 269 17.45 -16.56 17.81
C ASP A 269 16.77 -16.89 19.15
N GLN A 270 17.09 -16.20 20.25
CA GLN A 270 16.41 -16.45 21.54
C GLN A 270 14.89 -16.27 21.48
N ARG A 271 14.40 -15.29 20.72
CA ARG A 271 12.95 -15.03 20.61
C ARG A 271 12.26 -16.05 19.69
N ALA A 272 12.93 -16.49 18.63
CA ALA A 272 12.47 -17.58 17.78
C ALA A 272 12.46 -18.92 18.56
N THR A 273 13.47 -19.16 19.40
CA THR A 273 13.54 -20.31 20.31
C THR A 273 12.47 -20.25 21.39
N MET A 274 12.17 -19.07 21.96
CA MET A 274 11.04 -18.86 22.87
C MET A 274 9.69 -19.10 22.20
N LEU A 275 9.46 -18.59 21.00
CA LEU A 275 8.19 -18.82 20.31
C LEU A 275 8.03 -20.29 19.89
N ARG A 276 9.13 -20.97 19.51
CA ARG A 276 9.12 -22.43 19.29
C ARG A 276 8.79 -23.20 20.57
N SER A 277 9.33 -22.79 21.71
CA SER A 277 9.02 -23.41 23.00
C SER A 277 7.55 -23.22 23.41
N TRP A 278 6.91 -22.13 22.95
CA TRP A 278 5.47 -21.90 23.15
C TRP A 278 4.59 -22.68 22.17
N SER A 279 5.08 -23.06 21.00
CA SER A 279 4.32 -23.91 20.06
C SER A 279 4.41 -25.41 20.37
N ASP A 280 5.37 -25.82 21.19
CA ASP A 280 5.57 -27.22 21.55
C ASP A 280 4.61 -27.65 22.68
N PRO A 281 3.66 -28.57 22.42
CA PRO A 281 2.68 -29.00 23.42
C PRO A 281 3.31 -29.71 24.63
N GLU A 282 4.50 -30.32 24.48
CA GLU A 282 5.22 -30.95 25.60
C GLU A 282 5.81 -29.90 26.56
N LEU A 283 6.34 -28.79 26.03
CA LEU A 283 6.86 -27.70 26.86
C LEU A 283 5.75 -26.94 27.59
N ARG A 284 4.54 -26.87 27.03
CA ARG A 284 3.36 -26.35 27.74
C ARG A 284 2.93 -27.25 28.90
N THR A 285 2.95 -28.57 28.70
CA THR A 285 2.61 -29.52 29.76
C THR A 285 3.68 -29.56 30.85
N LEU A 286 4.96 -29.40 30.49
CA LEU A 286 6.06 -29.24 31.45
C LEU A 286 5.96 -27.93 32.23
N ALA A 287 5.69 -26.80 31.59
CA ALA A 287 5.51 -25.50 32.27
C ALA A 287 4.26 -25.48 33.19
N ALA A 288 3.18 -26.17 32.80
CA ALA A 288 2.00 -26.34 33.63
C ALA A 288 2.26 -27.29 34.83
N ARG A 289 3.17 -28.27 34.68
CA ARG A 289 3.59 -29.18 35.75
C ARG A 289 4.65 -28.59 36.67
N SER A 290 5.46 -27.64 36.20
CA SER A 290 6.54 -27.02 36.96
C SER A 290 6.07 -25.99 37.98
N GLY A 291 4.76 -25.95 38.29
CA GLY A 291 4.16 -25.30 39.45
C GLY A 291 5.08 -24.33 40.17
N VAL A 292 5.25 -23.13 39.62
CA VAL A 292 5.74 -22.01 40.42
C VAL A 292 4.64 -21.81 41.44
N ALA A 293 4.89 -22.36 42.63
CA ALA A 293 4.06 -22.22 43.80
C ALA A 293 3.76 -20.73 43.96
N GLU A 294 2.51 -20.35 43.71
CA GLU A 294 1.95 -19.15 44.30
C GLU A 294 2.04 -19.36 45.81
N GLY A 295 3.07 -18.76 46.41
CA GLY A 295 3.14 -18.59 47.85
C GLY A 295 1.97 -17.72 48.31
N PRO A 296 1.44 -17.98 49.52
CA PRO A 296 0.27 -17.30 50.05
C PRO A 296 0.44 -15.79 50.21
#